data_AF-A0A435GJA7-F1
#
_entry.id   AF-A0A435GJA7-F1
#
_cell.length_a   1.000
_cell.length_b   1.000
_cell.length_c   1.000
_cell.angle_alpha   90.00
_cell.angle_beta   90.00
_cell.angle_gamma   90.00
#
_symmetry.space_group_name_H-M   'P 1'
#
loop_
_entity.id
_entity.type
_entity.pdbx_description
1 polymer ?
#
loop_
_entity_poly.entity_id
_entity_poly.type
_entity_poly.pdbx_seq_one_letter_code
_entity_poly.pdbx_strand_id
1 'polypeptide(L)'
;GQHPMLAIIIIVAWQWLPFATLILLTALQSLDGEQKEAAEMDGAGFISRFIYLTLPHMSRAITVVILIQTIFLLSVYAEILVTTNGGPGYASTNLPFLVYQKALLEFKIGQASAGGVIAVILANIVAFFAMRAVGKNLDK
;
A
#
# COMPACT_ATOMS: atom_id res chain seq x y z
N GLY A 1 10.54 22.32 3.70
CA GLY A 1 9.52 22.18 4.76
C GLY A 1 10.09 21.38 5.91
N GLN A 2 9.67 21.61 7.15
CA GLN A 2 10.24 20.96 8.33
C GLN A 2 10.01 19.43 8.35
N HIS A 3 9.04 18.91 7.58
CA HIS A 3 8.71 17.48 7.52
C HIS A 3 8.42 16.99 6.08
N PRO A 4 9.44 16.79 5.23
CA PRO A 4 9.26 16.40 3.82
C PRO A 4 8.62 15.01 3.66
N MET A 5 9.02 14.03 4.47
CA MET A 5 8.49 12.66 4.41
C MET A 5 7.02 12.60 4.80
N LEU A 6 6.61 13.36 5.83
CA LEU A 6 5.22 13.40 6.26
C LEU A 6 4.32 13.94 5.14
N ALA A 7 4.75 14.99 4.45
CA ALA A 7 4.01 15.53 3.30
C ALA A 7 3.83 14.47 2.21
N ILE A 8 4.89 13.74 1.85
CA ILE A 8 4.82 12.67 0.85
C ILE A 8 3.89 11.54 1.31
N ILE A 9 3.97 11.11 2.57
CA ILE A 9 3.08 10.08 3.13
C ILE A 9 1.62 10.50 3.01
N ILE A 10 1.28 11.74 3.35
CA ILE A 10 -0.10 12.24 3.23
C ILE A 10 -0.55 12.28 1.77
N ILE A 11 0.28 12.79 0.86
CA ILE A 11 -0.04 12.86 -0.57
C ILE A 11 -0.32 11.46 -1.12
N VAL A 12 0.58 10.51 -0.86
CA VAL A 12 0.46 9.13 -1.34
C VAL A 12 -0.74 8.43 -0.69
N ALA A 13 -0.95 8.59 0.61
CA ALA A 13 -2.11 8.02 1.30
C ALA A 13 -3.42 8.56 0.71
N TRP A 14 -3.51 9.87 0.49
CA TRP A 14 -4.67 10.51 -0.10
C TRP A 14 -4.95 10.04 -1.53
N GLN A 15 -3.91 9.90 -2.35
CA GLN A 15 -4.01 9.42 -3.73
C GLN A 15 -4.61 7.99 -3.80
N TRP A 16 -4.23 7.13 -2.85
CA TRP A 16 -4.65 5.72 -2.84
C TRP A 16 -5.91 5.44 -2.03
N LEU A 17 -6.36 6.38 -1.20
CA LEU A 17 -7.53 6.22 -0.34
C LEU A 17 -8.83 5.93 -1.13
N PRO A 18 -9.17 6.62 -2.24
CA PRO A 18 -10.36 6.31 -3.01
C PRO A 18 -10.36 4.87 -3.55
N PHE A 19 -9.22 4.41 -4.07
CA PHE A 19 -9.06 3.05 -4.57
C PHE A 19 -9.30 1.99 -3.49
N ALA A 20 -8.66 2.16 -2.33
CA ALA A 20 -8.88 1.27 -1.18
C ALA A 20 -10.35 1.28 -0.75
N THR A 21 -10.93 2.47 -0.63
CA THR A 21 -12.31 2.65 -0.17
C THR A 21 -13.30 1.92 -1.07
N LEU A 22 -13.16 2.01 -2.40
CA LEU A 22 -14.05 1.33 -3.33
C LEU A 22 -14.02 -0.20 -3.17
N ILE A 23 -12.82 -0.78 -3.05
CA ILE A 23 -12.67 -2.24 -2.88
C ILE A 23 -13.19 -2.70 -1.51
N LEU A 24 -12.92 -1.93 -0.46
CA LEU A 24 -13.38 -2.26 0.88
C LEU A 24 -14.90 -2.08 1.01
N LEU A 25 -15.47 -1.08 0.36
CA LEU A 25 -16.90 -0.82 0.36
C LEU A 25 -17.67 -1.94 -0.35
N THR A 26 -17.21 -2.39 -1.52
CA THR A 26 -17.86 -3.51 -2.23
C THR A 26 -17.80 -4.79 -1.42
N ALA A 27 -16.69 -5.06 -0.73
CA ALA A 27 -16.58 -6.18 0.20
C ALA A 27 -17.51 -6.03 1.41
N LEU A 28 -17.65 -4.83 1.96
CA LEU A 28 -18.57 -4.59 3.08
C LEU A 28 -20.04 -4.74 2.67
N GLN A 29 -20.38 -4.35 1.45
CA GLN A 29 -21.74 -4.47 0.88
C GLN A 29 -22.15 -5.93 0.62
N SER A 30 -21.20 -6.84 0.43
CA SER A 30 -21.50 -8.26 0.26
C SER A 30 -21.71 -9.02 1.57
N LEU A 31 -21.57 -8.35 2.72
CA LEU A 31 -21.81 -8.95 4.03
C LEU A 31 -23.31 -9.12 4.27
N ASP A 32 -23.72 -10.36 4.54
CA ASP A 32 -25.10 -10.75 4.79
C ASP A 32 -25.75 -9.95 5.93
N GLY A 33 -26.98 -9.48 5.69
CA GLY A 33 -27.79 -8.78 6.68
C GLY A 33 -28.25 -9.70 7.81
N GLU A 34 -28.57 -10.96 7.51
CA GLU A 34 -29.07 -11.91 8.51
C GLU A 34 -28.01 -12.19 9.60
N GLN A 35 -26.74 -12.30 9.22
CA GLN A 35 -25.66 -12.48 10.19
C GLN A 35 -25.46 -11.26 11.10
N LYS A 36 -25.70 -10.05 10.59
CA LYS A 36 -25.66 -8.83 11.40
C LYS A 36 -26.80 -8.84 12.40
N GLU A 37 -28.02 -9.09 11.92
CA GLU A 37 -29.24 -9.13 12.74
C GLU A 37 -29.15 -10.19 13.85
N ALA A 38 -28.69 -11.41 13.54
CA ALA A 38 -28.48 -12.47 14.52
C ALA A 38 -27.50 -12.05 15.62
N ALA A 39 -26.37 -11.43 15.24
CA ALA A 39 -25.41 -10.91 16.21
C ALA A 39 -25.99 -9.77 17.08
N GLU A 40 -26.98 -9.01 16.58
CA GLU A 40 -27.68 -8.02 17.39
C GLU A 40 -28.61 -8.67 18.41
N MET A 41 -29.34 -9.70 18.00
CA MET A 41 -30.23 -10.48 18.87
C MET A 41 -29.46 -11.19 19.99
N ASP A 42 -28.22 -11.63 19.71
CA ASP A 42 -27.30 -12.21 20.69
C ASP A 42 -26.65 -11.17 21.63
N GLY A 43 -26.99 -9.89 21.48
CA GLY A 43 -26.48 -8.81 22.33
C GLY A 43 -25.03 -8.40 22.05
N ALA A 44 -24.46 -8.77 20.90
CA ALA A 44 -23.10 -8.37 20.55
C ALA A 44 -23.01 -6.84 20.36
N GLY A 45 -22.11 -6.17 21.08
CA GLY A 45 -21.86 -4.74 20.92
C GLY A 45 -21.14 -4.39 19.61
N PHE A 46 -21.12 -3.10 19.23
CA PHE A 46 -20.52 -2.61 17.97
C PHE A 46 -19.08 -3.09 17.74
N ILE A 47 -18.22 -2.99 18.76
CA ILE A 47 -16.82 -3.41 18.68
C ILE A 47 -16.72 -4.93 18.43
N SER A 48 -17.55 -5.73 19.09
CA SER A 48 -17.61 -7.18 18.90
C SER A 48 -18.00 -7.51 17.46
N ARG A 49 -19.06 -6.89 16.95
CA ARG A 49 -19.49 -7.09 15.56
C ARG A 49 -18.42 -6.65 14.56
N PHE A 50 -17.73 -5.53 14.80
CA PHE A 50 -16.66 -5.09 13.92
C PHE A 50 -15.50 -6.10 13.87
N ILE A 51 -15.00 -6.54 15.02
CA ILE A 51 -13.81 -7.42 15.12
C ILE A 51 -14.12 -8.85 14.65
N TYR A 52 -15.30 -9.39 14.99
CA TYR A 52 -15.62 -10.80 14.76
C TYR A 52 -16.49 -11.07 13.54
N LEU A 53 -17.19 -10.06 13.01
CA LEU A 53 -18.03 -10.21 11.81
C LEU A 53 -17.46 -9.41 10.63
N THR A 54 -17.30 -8.10 10.79
CA THR A 54 -16.94 -7.20 9.68
C THR A 54 -15.50 -7.37 9.22
N LEU A 55 -14.54 -7.31 10.14
CA LEU A 55 -13.12 -7.40 9.82
C LEU A 55 -12.73 -8.76 9.20
N PRO A 56 -13.20 -9.92 9.69
CA PRO A 56 -12.90 -11.20 9.08
C PRO A 56 -13.51 -11.34 7.68
N HIS A 57 -14.75 -10.85 7.48
CA HIS A 57 -15.39 -10.83 6.17
C HIS A 57 -14.60 -10.00 5.14
N MET A 58 -14.09 -8.84 5.56
CA MET A 58 -13.31 -7.95 4.69
C MET A 58 -11.86 -8.39 4.50
N SER A 59 -11.37 -9.42 5.21
CA SER A 59 -9.96 -9.81 5.25
C SER A 59 -9.37 -10.07 3.85
N ARG A 60 -10.13 -10.72 2.96
CA ARG A 60 -9.73 -10.98 1.58
C ARG A 60 -9.54 -9.69 0.78
N ALA A 61 -10.50 -8.76 0.87
CA ALA A 61 -10.42 -7.47 0.21
C ALA A 61 -9.29 -6.59 0.76
N ILE A 62 -9.12 -6.54 2.09
CA ILE A 62 -8.01 -5.86 2.75
C ILE A 62 -6.67 -6.40 2.25
N THR A 63 -6.54 -7.73 2.14
CA THR A 63 -5.34 -8.37 1.61
C THR A 63 -5.05 -7.86 0.20
N VAL A 64 -6.02 -7.94 -0.71
CA VAL A 64 -5.84 -7.46 -2.10
C VAL A 64 -5.40 -6.00 -2.14
N VAL A 65 -6.04 -5.12 -1.38
CA VAL A 65 -5.67 -3.70 -1.30
C VAL A 65 -4.23 -3.51 -0.82
N ILE A 66 -3.84 -4.15 0.28
CA ILE A 66 -2.49 -4.04 0.84
C ILE A 66 -1.45 -4.48 -0.18
N LEU A 67 -1.70 -5.57 -0.89
CA LEU A 67 -0.74 -6.12 -1.83
C LEU A 67 -0.55 -5.24 -3.05
N ILE A 68 -1.65 -4.81 -3.66
CA ILE A 68 -1.61 -3.89 -4.80
C ILE A 68 -0.86 -2.62 -4.37
N GLN A 69 -1.28 -1.99 -3.26
CA GLN A 69 -0.64 -0.76 -2.80
C GLN A 69 0.84 -0.96 -2.47
N THR A 70 1.23 -2.06 -1.82
CA THR A 70 2.65 -2.31 -1.50
C THR A 70 3.51 -2.37 -2.77
N ILE A 71 3.03 -3.03 -3.82
CA ILE A 71 3.74 -3.09 -5.10
C ILE A 71 3.88 -1.68 -5.72
N PHE A 72 2.82 -0.89 -5.71
CA PHE A 72 2.86 0.48 -6.25
C PHE A 72 3.72 1.43 -5.41
N LEU A 73 3.74 1.27 -4.09
CA LEU A 73 4.54 2.08 -3.18
C LEU A 73 6.05 1.95 -3.45
N LEU A 74 6.51 0.79 -3.94
CA LEU A 74 7.91 0.59 -4.35
C LEU A 74 8.33 1.47 -5.53
N SER A 75 7.35 1.95 -6.31
CA SER A 75 7.56 2.77 -7.50
C SER A 75 7.30 4.27 -7.28
N VAL A 76 7.04 4.70 -6.04
CA VAL A 76 6.84 6.11 -5.69
C VAL A 76 8.06 6.91 -6.13
N TYR A 77 7.86 7.92 -6.94
CA TYR A 77 8.95 8.69 -7.55
C TYR A 77 8.47 10.10 -7.86
N ALA A 78 7.39 10.21 -8.63
CA ALA A 78 6.86 11.48 -9.10
C ALA A 78 6.46 12.38 -7.92
N GLU A 79 5.86 11.79 -6.89
CA GLU A 79 5.45 12.48 -5.66
C GLU A 79 6.66 13.10 -4.95
N ILE A 80 7.79 12.38 -4.89
CA ILE A 80 9.03 12.87 -4.28
C ILE A 80 9.64 13.97 -5.15
N LEU A 81 9.73 13.75 -6.46
CA LEU A 81 10.30 14.68 -7.43
C LEU A 81 9.59 16.03 -7.40
N VAL A 82 8.26 16.02 -7.56
CA VAL A 82 7.45 17.23 -7.69
C VAL A 82 7.33 17.99 -6.36
N THR A 83 7.27 17.27 -5.23
CA THR A 83 6.99 17.91 -3.93
C THR A 83 8.26 18.39 -3.24
N THR A 84 9.33 17.59 -3.28
CA THR A 84 10.51 17.81 -2.42
C THR A 84 11.83 17.77 -3.19
N ASN A 85 11.80 17.26 -4.42
CA ASN A 85 13.00 16.94 -5.20
C ASN A 85 14.05 16.14 -4.40
N GLY A 86 13.57 15.20 -3.56
CA GLY A 86 14.40 14.35 -2.68
C GLY A 86 14.89 15.00 -1.37
N GLY A 87 14.58 16.29 -1.16
CA GLY A 87 15.19 17.12 -0.12
C GLY A 87 14.38 17.40 1.16
N PRO A 88 14.99 18.17 2.10
CA PRO A 88 16.34 18.73 2.04
C PRO A 88 17.42 17.64 2.19
N GLY A 89 18.53 17.79 1.47
CA GLY A 89 19.53 16.72 1.35
C GLY A 89 18.92 15.46 0.72
N TYR A 90 18.97 14.34 1.45
CA TYR A 90 18.38 13.06 1.06
C TYR A 90 17.14 12.68 1.90
N ALA A 91 16.57 13.63 2.65
CA ALA A 91 15.57 13.35 3.68
C ALA A 91 14.28 12.68 3.18
N SER A 92 13.93 12.85 1.90
CA SER A 92 12.78 12.19 1.27
C SER A 92 13.16 11.24 0.13
N THR A 93 14.44 10.92 0.01
CA THR A 93 14.94 10.07 -1.08
C THR A 93 14.57 8.60 -0.85
N ASN A 94 14.13 7.94 -1.91
CA ASN A 94 13.95 6.49 -1.97
C ASN A 94 14.71 5.89 -3.16
N LEU A 95 14.60 4.57 -3.36
CA LEU A 95 15.37 3.88 -4.40
C LEU A 95 15.04 4.33 -5.83
N PRO A 96 13.76 4.45 -6.26
CA PRO A 96 13.42 5.02 -7.56
C PRO A 96 13.98 6.43 -7.78
N PHE A 97 13.85 7.31 -6.78
CA PHE A 97 14.41 8.66 -6.87
C PHE A 97 15.94 8.66 -6.94
N LEU A 98 16.59 7.75 -6.20
CA LEU A 98 18.05 7.60 -6.26
C LEU A 98 18.52 7.14 -7.64
N VAL A 99 17.80 6.20 -8.27
CA VAL A 99 18.09 5.76 -9.65
C VAL A 99 17.97 6.94 -10.62
N TYR A 100 16.91 7.74 -10.50
CA TYR A 100 16.73 8.98 -11.28
C TYR A 100 17.92 9.94 -11.09
N GLN A 101 18.28 10.24 -9.84
CA GLN A 101 19.39 11.14 -9.52
C GLN A 101 20.70 10.64 -10.13
N LYS A 102 21.01 9.35 -10.00
CA LYS A 102 22.25 8.77 -10.56
C LYS A 102 22.26 8.79 -12.08
N ALA A 103 21.14 8.51 -12.73
CA ALA A 103 21.06 8.46 -14.19
C ALA A 103 21.09 9.84 -14.83
N LEU A 104 20.22 10.74 -14.37
CA LEU A 104 19.88 11.97 -15.09
C LEU A 104 20.52 13.24 -14.51
N LEU A 105 20.95 13.22 -13.25
CA LEU A 105 21.61 14.37 -12.62
C LEU A 105 23.12 14.16 -12.50
N GLU A 106 23.55 12.97 -12.11
CA GLU A 106 24.98 12.64 -11.93
C GLU A 106 25.62 11.96 -13.15
N PHE A 107 24.84 11.54 -14.15
CA PHE A 107 25.29 10.78 -15.33
C PHE A 107 26.09 9.49 -15.00
N LYS A 108 25.87 8.91 -13.82
CA LYS A 108 26.49 7.66 -13.36
C LYS A 108 25.63 6.46 -13.75
N ILE A 109 25.56 6.19 -15.06
CA ILE A 109 24.68 5.18 -15.64
C ILE A 109 24.89 3.78 -15.02
N GLY A 110 26.13 3.36 -14.79
CA GLY A 110 26.41 2.06 -14.17
C GLY A 110 25.81 1.90 -12.77
N GLN A 111 25.85 2.96 -11.95
CA GLN A 111 25.24 2.95 -10.61
C GLN A 111 23.71 2.96 -10.70
N ALA A 112 23.15 3.74 -11.63
CA ALA A 112 21.71 3.77 -11.86
C ALA A 112 21.18 2.40 -12.33
N SER A 113 21.88 1.74 -13.25
CA SER A 113 21.53 0.40 -13.72
C SER A 113 21.56 -0.63 -12.59
N ALA A 114 22.59 -0.62 -11.73
CA ALA A 114 22.65 -1.49 -10.56
C ALA A 114 21.47 -1.23 -9.59
N GLY A 115 21.16 0.03 -9.32
CA GLY A 115 20.00 0.42 -8.51
C GLY A 115 18.67 -0.05 -9.11
N GLY A 116 18.52 0.04 -10.43
CA GLY A 116 17.34 -0.47 -11.14
C GLY A 116 17.18 -1.99 -11.00
N VAL A 117 18.26 -2.76 -11.12
CA VAL A 117 18.23 -4.21 -10.89
C VAL A 117 17.84 -4.54 -9.46
N ILE A 118 18.38 -3.82 -8.47
CA ILE A 118 18.01 -3.98 -7.06
C ILE A 118 16.51 -3.70 -6.85
N ALA A 119 15.98 -2.64 -7.46
CA ALA A 119 14.56 -2.31 -7.37
C ALA A 119 13.68 -3.44 -7.91
N VAL A 120 14.06 -4.04 -9.05
CA VAL A 120 13.35 -5.18 -9.64
C VAL A 120 13.40 -6.41 -8.71
N ILE A 121 14.56 -6.71 -8.12
CA ILE A 121 14.70 -7.84 -7.18
C ILE A 121 13.79 -7.63 -5.97
N LEU A 122 13.80 -6.43 -5.38
CA LEU A 122 12.95 -6.10 -4.24
C LEU A 122 11.45 -6.20 -4.59
N ALA A 123 11.05 -5.69 -5.76
CA ALA A 123 9.67 -5.81 -6.24
C ALA A 123 9.24 -7.27 -6.40
N ASN A 124 10.12 -8.14 -6.92
CA ASN A 124 9.83 -9.57 -7.05
C ASN A 124 9.71 -10.27 -5.69
N ILE A 125 10.57 -9.94 -4.72
CA ILE A 125 10.48 -10.47 -3.36
C ILE A 125 9.13 -10.10 -2.75
N VAL A 126 8.75 -8.82 -2.82
CA VAL A 126 7.47 -8.34 -2.31
C VAL A 126 6.31 -9.01 -3.01
N ALA A 127 6.33 -9.10 -4.35
CA ALA A 127 5.29 -9.77 -5.13
C ALA A 127 5.14 -11.26 -4.78
N PHE A 128 6.25 -11.96 -4.53
CA PHE A 128 6.22 -13.36 -4.12
C PHE A 128 5.53 -13.56 -2.76
N PHE A 129 5.91 -12.77 -1.75
CA PHE A 129 5.27 -12.83 -0.44
C PHE A 129 3.80 -12.38 -0.50
N ALA A 130 3.51 -11.38 -1.34
CA ALA A 130 2.17 -10.91 -1.60
C ALA A 130 1.26 -12.04 -2.12
N MET A 131 1.67 -12.69 -3.20
CA MET A 131 0.96 -13.82 -3.81
C MET A 131 0.73 -14.96 -2.80
N ARG A 132 1.75 -15.26 -1.98
CA ARG A 132 1.64 -16.30 -0.94
C ARG A 132 0.65 -15.94 0.16
N ALA A 133 0.53 -14.66 0.51
CA ALA A 133 -0.47 -14.18 1.47
C ALA A 133 -1.90 -14.26 0.92
N VAL A 134 -2.10 -13.96 -0.37
CA VAL A 134 -3.41 -14.16 -1.03
C VAL A 134 -3.83 -15.62 -1.01
N GLY A 135 -2.94 -16.53 -1.43
CA GLY A 135 -3.26 -17.96 -1.53
C GLY A 135 -3.82 -18.50 -0.21
N LYS A 136 -3.16 -18.18 0.92
CA LYS A 136 -3.62 -18.59 2.26
C LYS A 136 -4.99 -18.03 2.66
N ASN A 137 -5.41 -16.89 2.11
CA ASN A 137 -6.69 -16.24 2.39
C ASN A 137 -7.80 -16.62 1.37
N LEU A 138 -7.45 -17.34 0.30
CA LEU A 138 -8.39 -17.95 -0.64
C LEU A 138 -8.79 -19.37 -0.22
N ASP A 139 -7.90 -20.07 0.47
CA ASP A 139 -8.14 -21.42 1.01
C ASP A 139 -8.99 -21.42 2.30
N LYS A 140 -9.43 -20.25 2.77
CA LYS A 140 -10.36 -20.04 3.88
C LYS A 140 -11.67 -19.43 3.36
#